data_AF-A0A6B3FSY0-F1
#
_entry.id   AF-A0A6B3FSY0-F1
#
_cell.length_a   1.000
_cell.length_b   1.000
_cell.length_c   1.000
_cell.angle_alpha   90.00
_cell.angle_beta   90.00
_cell.angle_gamma   90.00
#
_symmetry.space_group_name_H-M   'P 1'
#
loop_
_entity.id
_entity.type
_entity.pdbx_description
1 polymer ?
#
loop_
_entity_poly.entity_id
_entity_poly.type
_entity_poly.pdbx_seq_one_letter_code
_entity_poly.pdbx_strand_id
1 'polypeptide(L)'
;GGSVVALMEVPPEQIHLYGSAAVETTADDDVVRITGLVEKPNPADAPSNYAIIGRYVLDPRIFDILRKTEPGRGGEIQLTDALQHLAEDENAGGPV
;
A
#
# COMPACT_ATOMS: atom_id res chain seq x y z
N GLY A 1 -1.45 11.25 13.70
CA GLY A 1 -0.83 9.92 13.60
C GLY A 1 -0.62 9.65 12.13
N GLY A 2 0.47 8.99 11.76
CA GLY A 2 0.74 8.59 10.38
C GLY A 2 0.92 7.08 10.31
N SER A 3 0.86 6.52 9.11
CA SER A 3 1.18 5.12 8.86
C SER A 3 2.53 5.03 8.17
N VAL A 4 3.28 3.96 8.42
CA VAL A 4 4.53 3.65 7.75
C VAL A 4 4.47 2.22 7.23
N VAL A 5 4.84 2.01 5.98
CA VAL A 5 4.86 0.70 5.32
C VAL A 5 6.24 0.43 4.76
N ALA A 6 6.83 -0.71 5.15
CA ALA A 6 8.10 -1.10 4.55
C ALA A 6 7.89 -1.59 3.11
N LEU A 7 8.68 -1.03 2.20
CA LEU A 7 8.71 -1.40 0.79
C LEU A 7 10.03 -2.08 0.44
N MET A 8 10.01 -2.85 -0.65
CA MET A 8 11.20 -3.44 -1.26
C MET A 8 11.05 -3.36 -2.77
N GLU A 9 12.11 -2.93 -3.45
CA GLU A 9 12.16 -3.05 -4.90
C GLU A 9 12.35 -4.51 -5.31
N VAL A 10 11.47 -5.01 -6.18
CA VAL A 10 11.53 -6.38 -6.71
C VAL A 10 11.71 -6.36 -8.24
N PRO A 11 12.22 -7.45 -8.85
CA PRO A 11 12.20 -7.57 -10.30
C PRO A 11 10.77 -7.39 -10.84
N PRO A 12 10.55 -6.63 -11.94
CA PRO A 12 9.20 -6.33 -12.45
C PRO A 12 8.33 -7.57 -12.69
N GLU A 13 8.92 -8.68 -13.13
CA GLU A 13 8.23 -9.95 -13.35
C GLU A 13 7.70 -10.59 -12.06
N GLN A 14 8.20 -10.21 -10.88
CA GLN A 14 7.78 -10.75 -9.58
C GLN A 14 6.72 -9.88 -8.88
N ILE A 15 6.43 -8.67 -9.37
CA ILE A 15 5.54 -7.72 -8.68
C ILE A 15 4.12 -8.27 -8.46
N HIS A 16 3.65 -9.13 -9.35
CA HIS A 16 2.33 -9.77 -9.28
C HIS A 16 2.14 -10.69 -8.07
N LEU A 17 3.21 -11.02 -7.36
CA LEU A 17 3.17 -11.82 -6.13
C LEU A 17 2.87 -10.98 -4.90
N TYR A 18 2.93 -9.65 -5.00
CA TYR A 18 2.87 -8.70 -3.89
C TYR A 18 1.87 -7.57 -4.14
N GLY A 19 1.57 -6.79 -3.10
CA GLY A 19 0.97 -5.48 -3.26
C GLY A 19 2.00 -4.49 -3.80
N SER A 20 1.66 -3.78 -4.87
CA SER A 20 2.51 -2.74 -5.49
C SER A 20 2.08 -1.36 -5.02
N ALA A 21 3.05 -0.53 -4.62
CA ALA A 21 2.80 0.83 -4.18
C ALA A 21 3.08 1.84 -5.30
N ALA A 22 2.14 2.74 -5.57
CA ALA A 22 2.44 4.00 -6.26
C ALA A 22 3.10 4.95 -5.25
N VAL A 23 4.22 5.56 -5.64
CA VAL A 23 5.02 6.37 -4.71
C VAL A 23 5.47 7.69 -5.33
N GLU A 24 5.67 8.68 -4.48
CA GLU A 24 6.32 9.95 -4.79
C GLU A 24 7.54 10.14 -3.89
N THR A 25 8.63 10.65 -4.45
CA THR A 25 9.86 10.91 -3.69
C THR A 25 9.67 12.02 -2.68
N THR A 26 10.25 11.88 -1.49
CA THR A 26 10.26 12.93 -0.48
C THR A 26 11.61 13.66 -0.46
N ALA A 27 11.86 14.48 0.57
CA ALA A 27 13.16 15.13 0.76
C ALA A 27 14.22 14.19 1.38
N ASP A 28 13.80 13.02 1.87
CA ASP A 28 14.66 11.97 2.39
C ASP A 28 14.72 10.83 1.37
N ASP A 29 15.93 10.40 1.01
CA ASP A 29 16.18 9.47 -0.09
C ASP A 29 15.59 8.07 0.19
N ASP A 30 15.55 7.66 1.47
CA ASP A 30 15.04 6.35 1.89
C ASP A 30 13.54 6.36 2.24
N VAL A 31 12.87 7.51 2.07
CA VAL A 31 11.45 7.67 2.41
C VAL A 31 10.67 8.14 1.20
N VAL A 32 9.61 7.40 0.87
CA VAL A 32 8.71 7.73 -0.23
C VAL A 32 7.30 7.88 0.30
N ARG A 33 6.53 8.80 -0.28
CA ARG A 33 5.11 8.95 0.06
C ARG A 33 4.31 7.97 -0.78
N ILE A 34 3.53 7.09 -0.14
CA ILE A 34 2.64 6.19 -0.87
C ILE A 34 1.38 6.96 -1.28
N THR A 35 1.10 6.99 -2.58
CA THR A 35 -0.07 7.68 -3.17
C THR A 35 -1.16 6.72 -3.65
N GLY A 36 -0.86 5.42 -3.68
CA GLY A 36 -1.80 4.38 -4.04
C GLY A 36 -1.21 2.99 -3.82
N LEU A 37 -2.08 1.99 -3.66
CA LEU A 37 -1.67 0.60 -3.49
C LEU A 37 -2.56 -0.30 -4.35
N VAL A 38 -1.97 -1.31 -4.97
CA VAL A 38 -2.70 -2.30 -5.80
C VAL A 38 -2.29 -3.70 -5.38
N GLU A 39 -3.25 -4.53 -4.97
CA GLU A 39 -2.98 -5.91 -4.56
C GLU A 39 -2.74 -6.81 -5.77
N LYS A 40 -1.53 -7.42 -5.84
CA LYS A 40 -1.15 -8.43 -6.86
C LYS A 40 -1.52 -8.01 -8.28
N PRO A 41 -1.00 -6.85 -8.75
CA PRO A 41 -1.32 -6.36 -10.08
C PRO A 41 -0.79 -7.30 -11.16
N ASN A 42 -1.36 -7.21 -12.36
CA ASN A 42 -0.67 -7.70 -13.55
C ASN A 42 0.64 -6.89 -13.71
N PRO A 43 1.80 -7.51 -14.01
CA PRO A 43 3.06 -6.76 -14.14
C PRO A 43 3.00 -5.57 -15.11
N ALA A 44 2.16 -5.66 -16.16
CA ALA A 44 1.98 -4.57 -17.12
C ALA A 44 1.19 -3.36 -16.58
N ASP A 45 0.38 -3.57 -15.54
CA ASP A 45 -0.50 -2.56 -14.93
C ASP A 45 0.02 -2.10 -13.56
N ALA A 46 1.18 -2.62 -13.13
CA ALA A 46 1.76 -2.28 -11.84
C ALA A 46 2.21 -0.81 -11.82
N PRO A 47 1.80 0.00 -10.81
CA PRO A 47 2.18 1.40 -10.74
C PRO A 47 3.68 1.61 -10.48
N SER A 48 4.33 0.62 -9.86
CA SER A 48 5.78 0.57 -9.69
C SER A 48 6.24 -0.87 -9.39
N ASN A 49 7.55 -1.06 -9.22
CA ASN A 49 8.15 -2.28 -8.71
C ASN A 49 8.43 -2.27 -7.19
N TYR A 50 7.87 -1.31 -6.45
CA TYR A 50 7.92 -1.29 -4.99
C TYR A 50 6.85 -2.23 -4.41
N ALA A 51 7.31 -3.35 -3.86
CA ALA A 51 6.50 -4.35 -3.19
C ALA A 51 6.37 -4.07 -1.69
N ILE A 52 5.16 -4.26 -1.16
CA ILE A 52 4.89 -4.18 0.29
C ILE A 52 5.46 -5.41 1.00
N ILE A 53 6.33 -5.20 1.99
CA ILE A 53 7.01 -6.29 2.71
C ILE A 53 6.56 -6.43 4.16
N GLY A 54 5.28 -6.77 4.39
CA GLY A 54 4.80 -7.42 5.62
C GLY A 54 5.08 -6.73 6.96
N ARG A 55 5.58 -5.48 6.97
CA ARG A 55 5.98 -4.72 8.14
C ARG A 55 5.29 -3.37 8.07
N TYR A 56 4.50 -3.09 9.10
CA TYR A 56 3.58 -1.96 9.12
C TYR A 56 3.58 -1.32 10.51
N VAL A 57 3.61 0.00 10.53
CA VAL A 57 3.21 0.80 11.68
C VAL A 57 1.99 1.59 11.24
N LEU A 58 0.80 1.23 11.71
CA LEU A 58 -0.44 1.76 11.16
C LEU A 58 -1.15 2.69 12.15
N ASP A 59 -1.72 3.75 11.61
CA ASP A 59 -2.65 4.58 12.37
C ASP A 59 -3.88 3.75 12.78
N PRO A 60 -4.34 3.81 14.04
CA PRO A 60 -5.47 3.01 14.53
C PRO A 60 -6.76 3.16 13.71
N ARG A 61 -6.94 4.26 12.97
CA ARG A 61 -8.08 4.45 12.05
C ARG A 61 -8.21 3.33 11.01
N ILE A 62 -7.14 2.60 10.70
CA ILE A 62 -7.19 1.44 9.80
C ILE A 62 -8.19 0.38 10.27
N PHE A 63 -8.42 0.22 11.58
CA PHE A 63 -9.39 -0.75 12.08
C PHE A 63 -10.83 -0.38 11.73
N ASP A 64 -11.15 0.91 11.65
CA ASP A 64 -12.48 1.36 11.25
C ASP A 64 -12.70 1.18 9.75
N ILE A 65 -11.63 1.34 8.95
CA ILE A 65 -11.64 1.06 7.51
C ILE A 65 -11.81 -0.45 7.28
N LEU A 66 -10.99 -1.29 7.92
CA LEU A 66 -11.04 -2.75 7.79
C LEU A 66 -12.41 -3.35 8.10
N ARG A 67 -13.17 -2.78 9.06
CA ARG A 67 -14.54 -3.23 9.35
C ARG A 67 -15.52 -2.99 8.19
N LYS A 68 -15.21 -2.08 7.29
CA LYS A 68 -16.02 -1.70 6.12
C LYS A 68 -15.42 -2.19 4.80
N THR A 69 -14.20 -2.71 4.82
CA THR A 69 -13.53 -3.24 3.63
C THR A 69 -14.27 -4.49 3.16
N GLU A 70 -14.84 -4.41 1.96
CA GLU A 70 -15.49 -5.53 1.31
C GLU A 70 -14.45 -6.58 0.86
N PRO A 71 -14.84 -7.86 0.71
CA PRO A 71 -13.95 -8.88 0.16
C PRO A 71 -13.44 -8.51 -1.23
N GLY A 72 -12.12 -8.51 -1.38
CA GLY A 72 -11.42 -8.21 -2.62
C GLY A 72 -11.01 -9.48 -3.37
N ARG A 73 -9.73 -9.53 -3.75
CA ARG A 73 -9.17 -10.65 -4.51
C ARG A 73 -9.30 -11.97 -3.72
N GLY A 74 -9.83 -13.00 -4.38
CA GLY A 74 -10.01 -14.32 -3.76
C GLY A 74 -11.14 -14.41 -2.75
N GLY A 75 -11.96 -13.36 -2.59
CA GLY A 75 -13.03 -13.33 -1.58
C GLY A 75 -12.52 -13.09 -0.15
N GLU A 76 -11.30 -12.59 -0.02
CA GLU A 76 -10.68 -12.25 1.26
C GLU A 76 -10.71 -10.74 1.51
N ILE A 77 -10.78 -10.34 2.79
CA ILE A 77 -10.59 -8.94 3.19
C ILE A 77 -9.10 -8.63 3.16
N GLN A 78 -8.67 -7.74 2.26
CA GLN A 78 -7.26 -7.44 2.06
C GLN A 78 -6.85 -6.18 2.84
N LEU A 79 -5.71 -6.25 3.51
CA LEU A 79 -5.11 -5.08 4.15
C LEU A 79 -4.69 -4.04 3.11
N THR A 80 -4.23 -4.46 1.94
CA THR A 80 -3.83 -3.58 0.83
C THR A 80 -4.97 -2.66 0.39
N ASP A 81 -6.18 -3.20 0.27
CA ASP A 81 -7.37 -2.44 -0.10
C ASP A 81 -7.71 -1.41 1.00
N ALA A 82 -7.58 -1.78 2.28
CA ALA A 82 -7.80 -0.85 3.39
C ALA A 82 -6.73 0.25 3.45
N LEU A 83 -5.46 -0.08 3.17
CA LEU A 83 -4.36 0.89 3.10
C LEU A 83 -4.55 1.85 1.93
N GLN A 84 -5.09 1.39 0.80
CA GLN A 84 -5.42 2.25 -0.34
C GLN A 84 -6.41 3.33 0.09
N HIS A 85 -7.50 2.96 0.77
CA HIS A 85 -8.46 3.93 1.30
C HIS A 85 -7.82 4.91 2.29
N LEU A 86 -6.86 4.45 3.10
CA LEU A 86 -6.14 5.32 4.03
C LEU A 86 -5.18 6.28 3.30
N ALA A 87 -4.59 5.87 2.18
CA ALA A 87 -3.74 6.71 1.34
C ALA A 87 -4.53 7.82 0.62
N GLU A 88 -5.80 7.57 0.31
CA GLU A 88 -6.71 8.54 -0.30
C GLU A 88 -7.28 9.56 0.71
N ASP A 89 -7.22 9.27 2.02
CA ASP A 89 -7.67 10.19 3.06
C ASP A 89 -6.58 11.24 3.39
N GLU A 90 -6.73 12.44 2.84
CA GLU A 90 -5.81 13.57 3.05
C GLU A 90 -5.67 13.99 4.53
N ASN A 91 -6.66 13.68 5.38
CA ASN A 91 -6.61 13.97 6.82
C ASN A 91 -5.95 12.85 7.62
N ALA A 92 -5.58 11.73 6.97
CA ALA A 92 -4.95 10.60 7.60
C ALA A 92 -3.43 10.69 7.73
N GLY A 93 -2.80 11.65 7.04
CA GLY A 93 -1.35 11.75 6.96
C GLY A 93 -0.71 10.70 6.04
N GLY A 94 -1.53 9.89 5.37
CA GLY A 94 -1.13 8.83 4.44
C GLY A 94 -0.18 7.78 5.03
N PRO A 95 -0.01 6.63 4.37
CA PRO A 95 1.16 5.81 4.56
C PRO A 95 2.39 6.46 3.88
N VAL A 96 3.48 6.57 4.64
CA VAL A 96 4.84 6.84 4.14
C VAL A 96 5.72 5.59 4.23
#